data_AF-A0AAJ1BCE7-F1
#
_entry.id   AF-A0AAJ1BCE7-F1
#
_cell.length_a   1.000
_cell.length_b   1.000
_cell.length_c   1.000
_cell.angle_alpha   90.00
_cell.angle_beta   90.00
_cell.angle_gamma   90.00
#
_symmetry.space_group_name_H-M   'P 1'
#
loop_
_entity.id
_entity.type
_entity.pdbx_description
1 polymer ?
#
loop_
_entity_poly.entity_id
_entity_poly.type
_entity_poly.pdbx_seq_one_letter_code
_entity_poly.pdbx_strand_id
1 'polypeptide(L)'
;MADVNQLRAFTGAAASDSEYLSACLEAATERVNRHIGRCQVPGPVLNQAILEVAGNLWQRRVGKQDLAAFGDGTLLASPARPALDPLTPARALLAPWLGVGIA
;
A
#
# COMPACT_ATOMS: atom_id res chain seq x y z
N MET A 1 -4.94 6.24 -13.65
CA MET A 1 -5.16 5.17 -12.67
C MET A 1 -3.80 4.54 -12.39
N ALA A 2 -3.49 4.19 -11.14
CA ALA A 2 -2.21 3.57 -10.80
C ALA A 2 -2.03 2.22 -11.54
N ASP A 3 -0.84 1.95 -12.04
CA ASP A 3 -0.52 0.75 -12.83
C ASP A 3 0.43 -0.20 -12.08
N VAL A 4 0.40 -1.50 -12.43
CA VAL A 4 1.26 -2.53 -11.83
C VAL A 4 2.75 -2.21 -12.02
N ASN A 5 3.12 -1.62 -13.16
CA ASN A 5 4.51 -1.20 -13.39
C ASN A 5 4.95 -0.06 -12.46
N GLN A 6 4.04 0.87 -12.14
CA GLN A 6 4.32 1.94 -11.17
C GLN A 6 4.50 1.38 -9.76
N LEU A 7 3.66 0.43 -9.36
CA LEU A 7 3.78 -0.24 -8.07
C LEU A 7 5.08 -1.06 -7.98
N ARG A 8 5.48 -1.73 -9.06
CA ARG A 8 6.75 -2.46 -9.11
C ARG A 8 7.94 -1.52 -8.94
N ALA A 9 7.96 -0.39 -9.64
CA ALA A 9 9.00 0.63 -9.49
C ALA A 9 9.02 1.23 -8.07
N PHE A 10 7.86 1.41 -7.45
CA PHE A 10 7.72 1.93 -6.08
C PHE A 10 8.23 0.96 -5.01
N THR A 11 7.97 -0.34 -5.17
CA THR A 11 8.29 -1.38 -4.18
C THR A 11 9.64 -2.06 -4.41
N GLY A 12 10.22 -1.94 -5.60
CA GLY A 12 11.41 -2.70 -5.99
C GLY A 12 11.16 -4.20 -6.20
N ALA A 13 9.90 -4.62 -6.34
CA ALA A 13 9.52 -6.02 -6.47
C ALA A 13 10.00 -6.66 -7.79
N ALA A 14 10.29 -7.96 -7.76
CA ALA A 14 10.68 -8.71 -8.94
C ALA A 14 9.52 -8.85 -9.95
N ALA A 15 9.85 -9.03 -11.23
CA ALA A 15 8.84 -9.23 -12.27
C ALA A 15 8.01 -10.51 -12.08
N SER A 16 8.55 -11.51 -11.36
CA SER A 16 7.86 -12.74 -10.99
C SER A 16 6.64 -12.52 -10.10
N ASP A 17 6.57 -11.42 -9.34
CA ASP A 17 5.48 -11.14 -8.40
C ASP A 17 4.34 -10.31 -9.01
N SER A 18 4.32 -10.14 -10.33
CA SER A 18 3.37 -9.28 -11.05
C SER A 18 1.90 -9.59 -10.76
N GLU A 19 1.54 -10.88 -10.65
CA GLU A 19 0.17 -11.32 -10.34
C GLU A 19 -0.26 -10.92 -8.92
N TYR A 20 0.67 -10.96 -7.98
CA TYR A 20 0.38 -10.53 -6.62
C TYR A 20 0.35 -9.00 -6.52
N LEU A 21 1.23 -8.31 -7.24
CA LEU A 21 1.19 -6.84 -7.34
C LEU A 21 -0.15 -6.36 -7.93
N SER A 22 -0.70 -7.05 -8.94
CA SER A 22 -2.03 -6.73 -9.47
C SER A 22 -3.13 -6.96 -8.43
N ALA A 23 -3.09 -8.06 -7.69
CA ALA A 23 -4.05 -8.32 -6.61
C ALA A 23 -3.96 -7.28 -5.47
N CYS A 24 -2.74 -6.84 -5.12
CA CYS A 24 -2.53 -5.76 -4.15
C CYS A 24 -3.10 -4.44 -4.65
N LEU A 25 -2.90 -4.12 -5.93
CA LEU A 25 -3.37 -2.88 -6.54
C LEU A 25 -4.90 -2.85 -6.59
N GLU A 26 -5.55 -3.93 -7.03
CA GLU A 26 -7.00 -4.05 -7.02
C GLU A 26 -7.58 -3.92 -5.61
N ALA A 27 -7.00 -4.63 -4.63
CA ALA A 27 -7.44 -4.57 -3.25
C ALA A 27 -7.16 -3.21 -2.58
N ALA A 28 -6.16 -2.46 -3.05
CA ALA A 28 -5.89 -1.10 -2.60
C ALA A 28 -6.92 -0.11 -3.18
N THR A 29 -7.20 -0.21 -4.49
CA THR A 29 -8.20 0.60 -5.17
C THR A 29 -9.57 0.47 -4.52
N GLU A 30 -10.04 -0.75 -4.26
CA GLU A 30 -11.34 -0.99 -3.62
C GLU A 30 -11.42 -0.38 -2.21
N ARG A 31 -10.36 -0.51 -1.41
CA ARG A 31 -10.31 0.07 -0.05
C ARG A 31 -10.30 1.60 -0.08
N VAL A 32 -9.50 2.19 -0.96
CA VAL A 32 -9.40 3.65 -1.10
C VAL A 32 -10.71 4.23 -1.61
N ASN A 33 -11.32 3.62 -2.64
CA ASN A 33 -12.62 4.04 -3.15
C ASN A 33 -13.71 3.96 -2.07
N ARG A 34 -13.74 2.87 -1.29
CA ARG A 34 -14.66 2.72 -0.16
C ARG A 34 -14.43 3.78 0.93
N HIS A 35 -13.18 4.14 1.18
CA HIS A 35 -12.84 5.15 2.18
C HIS A 35 -13.24 6.57 1.73
N ILE A 36 -13.06 6.88 0.44
CA ILE A 36 -13.43 8.17 -0.15
C ILE A 36 -14.94 8.32 -0.28
N GLY A 37 -15.65 7.22 -0.56
CA GLY A 37 -17.09 7.22 -0.69
C GLY A 37 -17.55 8.15 -1.82
N ARG A 38 -18.09 9.32 -1.45
CA ARG A 38 -18.60 10.33 -2.40
C ARG A 38 -17.74 11.59 -2.48
N CYS A 39 -16.65 11.68 -1.71
CA CYS A 39 -15.77 12.84 -1.73
C CYS A 39 -15.02 12.94 -3.06
N GLN A 40 -14.81 14.16 -3.55
CA GLN A 40 -14.00 14.39 -4.74
C GLN A 40 -12.53 14.57 -4.35
N VAL A 41 -11.70 13.63 -4.80
CA VAL A 41 -10.25 13.61 -4.60
C VAL A 41 -9.59 13.84 -5.96
N PRO A 42 -8.57 14.73 -6.07
CA PRO A 42 -7.82 14.90 -7.30
C PRO A 42 -7.17 13.58 -7.75
N GLY A 43 -7.27 13.27 -9.05
CA GLY A 43 -6.73 12.02 -9.62
C GLY A 43 -5.27 11.70 -9.25
N PRO A 44 -4.34 12.68 -9.22
CA PRO A 44 -2.96 12.43 -8.79
C PRO A 44 -2.86 11.98 -7.32
N VAL A 45 -3.63 12.59 -6.42
CA VAL A 45 -3.66 12.26 -4.98
C VAL A 45 -4.28 10.88 -4.78
N LEU A 46 -5.36 10.57 -5.51
CA LEU A 46 -5.98 9.26 -5.49
C LEU A 46 -5.00 8.16 -5.92
N ASN A 47 -4.28 8.37 -7.03
CA ASN A 47 -3.28 7.40 -7.51
C ASN A 47 -2.18 7.19 -6.48
N GLN A 48 -1.68 8.26 -5.84
CA GLN A 48 -0.68 8.16 -4.79
C GLN A 48 -1.20 7.39 -3.57
N ALA A 49 -2.42 7.68 -3.11
CA ALA A 49 -3.04 6.94 -2.01
C ALA A 49 -3.19 5.44 -2.31
N ILE A 50 -3.56 5.08 -3.54
CA ILE A 50 -3.66 3.68 -3.97
C ILE A 50 -2.28 3.00 -3.96
N LEU A 51 -1.24 3.68 -4.47
CA LEU A 51 0.12 3.14 -4.50
C LEU A 51 0.68 2.91 -3.10
N GLU A 52 0.46 3.83 -2.16
CA GLU A 52 0.88 3.70 -0.77
C GLU A 52 0.21 2.51 -0.06
N VAL A 53 -1.11 2.33 -0.27
CA VAL A 53 -1.86 1.21 0.30
C VAL A 53 -1.42 -0.12 -0.32
N ALA A 54 -1.21 -0.15 -1.64
CA ALA A 54 -0.73 -1.35 -2.34
C ALA A 54 0.69 -1.72 -1.91
N GLY A 55 1.59 -0.74 -1.74
CA GLY A 55 2.94 -0.94 -1.23
C GLY A 55 2.96 -1.49 0.18
N ASN A 56 2.10 -0.98 1.06
CA ASN A 56 1.94 -1.50 2.42
C ASN A 56 1.45 -2.97 2.42
N LEU A 57 0.49 -3.33 1.54
CA LEU A 57 0.05 -4.72 1.39
C LEU A 57 1.17 -5.65 0.91
N TRP A 58 1.99 -5.19 -0.04
CA TRP A 58 3.17 -5.91 -0.51
C TRP A 58 4.17 -6.15 0.62
N GLN A 59 4.53 -5.10 1.37
CA GLN A 59 5.45 -5.17 2.50
C GLN A 59 4.94 -6.12 3.60
N ARG A 60 3.62 -6.25 3.82
CA ARG A 60 3.05 -7.26 4.73
C ARG A 60 3.31 -8.69 4.27
N ARG A 61 3.36 -8.96 2.97
CA ARG A 61 3.71 -10.29 2.45
C ARG A 61 5.21 -10.56 2.63
N VAL A 62 6.05 -9.61 2.22
CA VAL A 62 7.51 -9.74 2.35
C VAL A 62 7.91 -9.93 3.81
N GLY A 63 7.39 -9.10 4.73
CA GLY A 63 7.66 -9.23 6.15
C GLY A 63 7.19 -10.55 6.77
N LYS A 64 6.13 -11.18 6.23
CA LYS A 64 5.70 -12.53 6.65
C LYS A 64 6.63 -13.63 6.13
N GLN A 65 7.16 -13.47 4.91
CA GLN A 65 8.13 -14.40 4.34
C GLN A 65 9.49 -14.29 5.07
N ASP A 66 9.93 -13.07 5.40
CA ASP A 66 11.16 -12.83 6.17
C ASP A 66 11.08 -13.44 7.58
N LEU A 67 9.93 -13.33 8.26
CA LEU A 67 9.73 -13.97 9.57
C LEU A 67 9.81 -15.50 9.51
N ALA A 68 9.51 -16.13 8.37
CA ALA A 68 9.75 -17.56 8.18
C ALA A 68 11.23 -17.89 7.92
N ALA A 69 12.03 -16.90 7.51
CA ALA A 69 13.47 -17.01 7.24
C ALA A 69 14.36 -16.55 8.42
N PHE A 70 13.77 -16.13 9.54
CA PHE A 70 14.46 -15.67 10.77
C PHE A 70 15.21 -16.78 11.55
N GLY A 71 15.67 -17.83 10.87
CA GLY A 71 16.52 -18.87 11.42
C GLY A 71 18.02 -18.54 11.42
N ASP A 72 18.46 -17.56 10.63
CA ASP A 72 19.89 -17.21 10.52
C ASP A 72 20.15 -15.73 10.83
N GLY A 73 20.86 -15.50 11.94
CA GLY A 73 21.06 -14.19 12.56
C GLY A 73 22.06 -13.28 11.84
N THR A 74 21.61 -12.56 10.81
CA THR A 74 22.33 -11.39 10.28
C THR A 74 21.35 -10.24 9.99
N LEU A 75 21.18 -9.35 10.98
CA LEU A 75 20.29 -8.19 10.91
C LEU A 75 20.99 -6.99 10.26
N LEU A 76 20.76 -6.74 8.97
CA LEU A 76 21.08 -5.45 8.33
C LEU A 76 19.97 -4.97 7.40
N ALA A 77 18.84 -4.63 8.02
CA ALA A 77 17.92 -3.55 7.67
C ALA A 77 16.72 -3.77 8.58
N SER A 78 16.40 -2.83 9.47
CA SER A 78 15.15 -2.93 10.23
C SER A 78 14.01 -2.84 9.20
N PRO A 79 13.26 -3.92 8.91
CA PRO A 79 12.18 -3.84 7.95
C PRO A 79 11.17 -2.87 8.52
N ALA A 80 10.86 -1.80 7.78
CA ALA A 80 9.83 -0.86 8.17
C ALA A 80 8.55 -1.68 8.41
N ARG A 81 8.05 -1.66 9.65
CA ARG A 81 6.89 -2.47 10.00
C ARG A 81 5.69 -1.96 9.21
N PRO A 82 5.08 -2.79 8.34
CA PRO A 82 3.91 -2.36 7.61
C PRO A 82 2.79 -2.02 8.60
N ALA A 83 1.98 -1.03 8.26
CA ALA A 83 0.89 -0.60 9.12
C ALA A 83 -0.14 -1.73 9.30
N LEU A 84 -0.69 -1.85 10.51
CA LEU A 84 -1.68 -2.88 10.84
C LEU A 84 -2.95 -2.71 9.99
N ASP A 85 -3.40 -1.46 9.83
CA ASP A 85 -4.46 -1.10 8.89
C ASP A 85 -3.85 -0.76 7.52
N PRO A 86 -4.26 -1.44 6.44
CA PRO A 86 -3.80 -1.13 5.09
C PRO A 86 -4.03 0.32 4.66
N LEU A 87 -5.04 1.02 5.21
CA LEU A 87 -5.37 2.40 4.84
C LEU A 87 -4.54 3.46 5.57
N THR A 88 -3.81 3.12 6.64
CA THR A 88 -3.01 4.08 7.43
C THR A 88 -2.17 5.04 6.57
N PRO A 89 -1.39 4.59 5.57
CA PRO A 89 -0.57 5.51 4.78
C PRO A 89 -1.38 6.43 3.86
N ALA A 90 -2.58 6.01 3.42
CA ALA A 90 -3.47 6.85 2.62
C ALA A 90 -4.28 7.85 3.44
N ARG A 91 -4.52 7.61 4.73
CA ARG A 91 -5.37 8.48 5.56
C ARG A 91 -4.86 9.91 5.63
N ALA A 92 -3.56 10.11 5.85
CA ALA A 92 -2.98 11.45 5.92
C ALA A 92 -3.07 12.21 4.57
N LEU A 93 -2.93 11.49 3.45
CA LEU A 93 -3.04 12.05 2.10
C LEU A 93 -4.48 12.44 1.74
N LEU A 94 -5.45 11.64 2.17
CA LEU A 94 -6.86 11.84 1.84
C LEU A 94 -7.59 12.73 2.85
N ALA A 95 -7.08 12.87 4.08
CA ALA A 95 -7.70 13.63 5.16
C ALA A 95 -8.17 15.04 4.75
N PRO A 96 -7.40 15.82 3.98
CA PRO A 96 -7.85 17.15 3.56
C PRO A 96 -9.15 17.12 2.72
N TRP A 97 -9.41 16.06 1.96
CA TRP A 97 -10.51 15.97 0.99
C TRP A 97 -11.71 15.16 1.49
N LEU A 98 -11.54 14.39 2.57
CA LEU A 98 -12.60 13.60 3.20
C LEU A 98 -13.50 14.43 4.13
N GLY A 99 -13.14 15.70 4.35
CA GLY A 99 -13.76 16.56 5.36
C GLY A 99 -13.29 16.20 6.77
N VAL A 100 -13.54 17.10 7.73
CA VAL A 100 -13.28 16.79 9.14
C VAL A 100 -14.16 15.61 9.53
N GLY A 101 -13.54 14.45 9.78
CA GLY A 101 -14.22 13.37 10.47
C GLY A 101 -14.64 13.90 11.83
N ILE A 102 -15.92 14.21 11.99
CA ILE A 102 -16.49 14.43 13.32
C ILE A 102 -16.39 13.07 14.00
N ALA A 103 -15.38 12.94 14.86
CA ALA A 103 -15.20 11.81 15.77
C ALA A 103 -16.18 11.91 16.92
#